data_AF-A0A925SGX6-F1
#
_entry.id   AF-A0A925SGX6-F1
#
_cell.length_a   1.000
_cell.length_b   1.000
_cell.length_c   1.000
_cell.angle_alpha   90.00
_cell.angle_beta   90.00
_cell.angle_gamma   90.00
#
_symmetry.space_group_name_H-M   'P 1'
#
loop_
_entity.id
_entity.type
_entity.pdbx_description
1 polymer ?
#
loop_
_entity_poly.entity_id
_entity_poly.type
_entity_poly.pdbx_seq_one_letter_code
_entity_poly.pdbx_strand_id
1 'polypeptide(L)'
;MPIVSRRSGQDDRVALYPPELLAHFDDSFITSFDFFEEYVARLTLAVFQSTGLEAVCRSETTVVQAITRAGLTPGAALVPASWILAMLASRQWIDSRVGPLGEVYYRTGQSLPILDAQEILECQRAHDPRCLPSFEIAALAAAHYPAVLRGQTSGEQALFGPEGIIPWVKYFSYDNPLYAISNTMGAIA
;
A
#
# COMPACT_ATOMS: atom_id res chain seq x y z
N MET A 1 -7.92 9.30 5.09
CA MET A 1 -9.34 9.15 4.69
C MET A 1 -9.68 7.66 4.74
N PRO A 2 -10.79 7.24 5.37
CA PRO A 2 -11.37 5.96 4.99
C PRO A 2 -11.69 6.05 3.49
N ILE A 3 -11.50 4.98 2.73
CA ILE A 3 -11.97 4.93 1.35
C ILE A 3 -13.48 4.71 1.40
N VAL A 4 -14.20 5.74 1.85
CA VAL A 4 -15.47 6.01 1.20
C VAL A 4 -15.02 6.72 -0.06
N SER A 5 -15.17 6.05 -1.20
CA SER A 5 -15.26 6.73 -2.48
C SER A 5 -16.15 7.96 -2.27
N ARG A 6 -15.55 9.15 -2.16
CA ARG A 6 -16.26 10.43 -2.33
C ARG A 6 -16.56 10.65 -3.81
N ARG A 7 -16.91 9.59 -4.55
CA ARG A 7 -17.77 9.79 -5.71
C ARG A 7 -19.10 10.27 -5.16
N SER A 8 -19.77 11.12 -5.91
CA SER A 8 -21.18 11.49 -5.67
C SER A 8 -21.95 10.30 -5.10
N GLY A 9 -23.00 10.50 -4.30
CA GLY A 9 -23.88 9.41 -3.84
C GLY A 9 -24.65 8.70 -4.96
N GLN A 10 -24.06 8.59 -6.14
CA GLN A 10 -24.51 8.06 -7.40
C GLN A 10 -23.53 6.94 -7.81
N ASP A 11 -24.09 5.77 -8.10
CA ASP A 11 -23.36 4.62 -8.61
C ASP A 11 -23.13 4.75 -10.11
N ASP A 12 -21.88 5.05 -10.50
CA ASP A 12 -21.47 5.22 -11.90
C ASP A 12 -20.83 3.95 -12.49
N ARG A 13 -20.86 2.79 -11.81
CA ARG A 13 -20.15 1.57 -12.25
C ARG A 13 -20.52 1.17 -13.67
N VAL A 14 -21.81 1.18 -14.00
CA VAL A 14 -22.35 0.84 -15.33
C VAL A 14 -21.78 1.73 -16.44
N ALA A 15 -21.50 3.00 -16.14
CA ALA A 15 -20.94 3.94 -17.11
C ALA A 15 -19.43 3.80 -17.27
N LEU A 16 -18.74 3.24 -16.26
CA LEU A 16 -17.28 3.18 -16.19
C LEU A 16 -16.70 1.85 -16.65
N TYR A 17 -17.44 0.75 -16.54
CA TYR A 17 -16.92 -0.59 -16.80
C TYR A 17 -17.69 -1.34 -17.90
N PRO A 18 -16.99 -2.14 -18.74
CA PRO A 18 -17.64 -3.09 -19.64
C PRO A 18 -18.57 -4.06 -18.89
N PRO A 19 -19.67 -4.52 -19.52
CA PRO A 19 -20.63 -5.43 -18.90
C PRO A 19 -20.01 -6.71 -18.31
N GLU A 20 -18.97 -7.23 -18.97
CA GLU A 20 -18.25 -8.44 -18.58
C GLU A 20 -17.49 -8.27 -17.25
N LEU A 21 -17.14 -7.03 -16.89
CA LEU A 21 -16.43 -6.72 -15.66
C LEU A 21 -17.37 -6.29 -14.53
N LEU A 22 -18.57 -5.79 -14.84
CA LEU A 22 -19.50 -5.26 -13.84
C LEU A 22 -19.81 -6.28 -12.73
N ALA A 23 -19.90 -7.56 -13.08
CA ALA A 23 -20.15 -8.65 -12.13
C ALA A 23 -19.07 -8.80 -11.05
N HIS A 24 -17.86 -8.27 -11.29
CA HIS A 24 -16.75 -8.31 -10.33
C HIS A 24 -16.66 -7.07 -9.43
N PHE A 25 -17.37 -5.98 -9.75
CA PHE A 25 -17.33 -4.73 -8.99
C PHE A 25 -18.60 -4.55 -8.14
N ASP A 26 -19.03 -5.60 -7.43
CA ASP A 26 -20.17 -5.50 -6.50
C ASP A 26 -19.81 -4.76 -5.20
N ASP A 27 -20.81 -4.49 -4.36
CA ASP A 27 -20.60 -3.73 -3.12
C ASP A 27 -19.68 -4.47 -2.12
N SER A 28 -19.64 -5.80 -2.19
CA SER A 28 -18.76 -6.62 -1.35
C SER A 28 -17.30 -6.49 -1.77
N PHE A 29 -17.05 -6.48 -3.08
CA PHE A 29 -15.74 -6.22 -3.66
C PHE A 29 -15.25 -4.82 -3.27
N ILE A 30 -16.08 -3.78 -3.46
CA ILE A 30 -15.71 -2.40 -3.13
C ILE A 30 -15.33 -2.31 -1.65
N THR A 31 -16.16 -2.87 -0.76
CA THR A 31 -15.85 -2.91 0.68
C THR A 31 -14.52 -3.63 0.97
N SER A 32 -14.25 -4.76 0.31
CA SER A 32 -12.97 -5.48 0.49
C SER A 32 -11.77 -4.69 -0.04
N PHE A 33 -11.95 -3.97 -1.14
CA PHE A 33 -10.92 -3.11 -1.71
C PHE A 33 -10.62 -1.92 -0.80
N ASP A 34 -11.66 -1.31 -0.23
CA ASP A 34 -11.52 -0.22 0.75
C ASP A 34 -10.78 -0.68 2.01
N PHE A 35 -11.09 -1.88 2.52
CA PHE A 35 -10.31 -2.49 3.60
C PHE A 35 -8.87 -2.75 3.17
N PHE A 36 -8.63 -3.26 1.97
CA PHE A 36 -7.27 -3.55 1.50
C PHE A 36 -6.41 -2.27 1.38
N GLU A 37 -6.95 -1.20 0.81
CA GLU A 37 -6.24 0.08 0.69
C GLU A 37 -5.98 0.75 2.05
N GLU A 38 -6.88 0.61 3.03
CA GLU A 38 -6.65 1.05 4.41
C GLU A 38 -5.61 0.17 5.12
N TYR A 39 -5.65 -1.14 4.92
CA TYR A 39 -4.66 -2.07 5.46
C TYR A 39 -3.24 -1.74 4.98
N VAL A 40 -3.07 -1.54 3.67
CA VAL A 40 -1.79 -1.15 3.06
C VAL A 40 -1.29 0.19 3.62
N ALA A 41 -2.19 1.13 3.92
CA ALA A 41 -1.86 2.40 4.54
C ALA A 41 -1.20 2.23 5.90
N ARG A 42 -1.86 1.43 6.76
CA ARG A 42 -1.41 1.19 8.13
C ARG A 42 -0.10 0.42 8.15
N LEU A 43 0.06 -0.56 7.25
CA LEU A 43 1.35 -1.23 7.03
C LEU A 43 2.44 -0.25 6.59
N THR A 44 2.13 0.66 5.68
CA THR A 44 3.09 1.65 5.19
C THR A 44 3.52 2.62 6.29
N LEU A 45 2.60 3.03 7.16
CA LEU A 45 2.91 3.82 8.35
C LEU A 45 3.89 3.06 9.26
N ALA A 46 3.65 1.77 9.51
CA ALA A 46 4.56 0.94 10.29
C ALA A 46 5.95 0.79 9.63
N VAL A 47 6.02 0.66 8.30
CA VAL A 47 7.29 0.65 7.56
C VAL A 47 8.01 1.99 7.70
N PHE A 48 7.31 3.11 7.57
CA PHE A 48 7.87 4.46 7.75
C PHE A 48 8.49 4.66 9.14
N GLN A 49 7.84 4.14 10.18
CA GLN A 49 8.33 4.18 11.56
C GLN A 49 9.55 3.26 11.77
N SER A 50 9.50 2.02 11.28
CA SER A 50 10.56 1.02 11.49
C SER A 50 11.84 1.21 10.66
N THR A 51 11.79 2.06 9.64
CA THR A 51 12.92 2.35 8.73
C THR A 51 13.72 3.57 9.15
N GLY A 52 13.29 4.32 10.17
CA GLY A 52 13.91 5.58 10.60
C GLY A 52 13.52 6.78 9.73
N LEU A 53 12.66 6.59 8.73
CA LEU A 53 12.13 7.67 7.89
C LEU A 53 11.32 8.68 8.72
N GLU A 54 10.56 8.22 9.72
CA GLU A 54 9.87 9.14 10.65
C GLU A 54 10.84 10.10 11.32
N ALA A 55 11.94 9.58 11.89
CA ALA A 55 12.88 10.38 12.67
C ALA A 55 13.51 11.48 11.82
N VAL A 56 13.86 11.19 10.56
CA VAL A 56 14.47 12.17 9.65
C VAL A 56 13.46 13.19 9.13
N CYS A 57 12.19 12.80 8.98
CA CYS A 57 11.10 13.69 8.59
C CYS A 57 10.63 14.63 9.70
N ARG A 58 11.11 14.50 10.95
CA ARG A 58 10.86 15.53 12.00
C ARG A 58 11.41 16.90 11.61
N SER A 59 12.42 16.91 10.74
CA SER A 59 12.92 18.09 10.05
C SER A 59 12.51 18.04 8.58
N GLU A 60 12.34 19.21 7.97
CA GLU A 60 12.01 19.31 6.54
C GLU A 60 13.10 18.60 5.70
N THR A 61 12.68 17.68 4.83
CA THR A 61 13.59 16.83 4.07
C THR A 61 13.03 16.47 2.70
N THR A 62 13.89 16.41 1.68
CA THR A 62 13.54 15.77 0.41
C THR A 62 13.65 14.24 0.55
N VAL A 63 13.14 13.49 -0.43
CA VAL A 63 13.27 12.01 -0.46
C VAL A 63 14.74 11.58 -0.41
N VAL A 64 15.60 12.21 -1.22
CA VAL A 64 17.03 11.87 -1.29
C VAL A 64 17.73 12.13 0.05
N GLN A 65 17.38 13.24 0.70
CA GLN A 65 17.89 13.57 2.03
C GLN A 65 17.38 12.58 3.09
N ALA A 66 16.11 12.17 3.02
CA ALA A 66 15.52 11.22 3.96
C ALA A 66 16.22 9.85 3.85
N ILE A 67 16.41 9.34 2.63
CA ILE A 67 17.13 8.09 2.36
C ILE A 67 18.54 8.14 2.96
N THR A 68 19.29 9.20 2.66
CA THR A 68 20.66 9.36 3.14
C THR A 68 20.72 9.42 4.67
N ARG A 69 19.86 10.24 5.29
CA ARG A 69 19.86 10.44 6.74
C ARG A 69 19.34 9.21 7.51
N ALA A 70 18.45 8.42 6.92
CA ALA A 70 17.93 7.19 7.51
C ALA A 70 18.87 5.99 7.30
N GLY A 71 20.00 6.17 6.60
CA GLY A 71 20.96 5.09 6.32
C GLY A 71 20.42 4.03 5.35
N LEU A 72 19.53 4.44 4.44
CA LEU A 72 18.95 3.55 3.43
C LEU A 72 19.79 3.55 2.15
N THR A 73 19.73 2.46 1.39
CA THR A 73 20.48 2.32 0.13
C THR A 73 19.74 3.01 -1.01
N PRO A 74 20.30 4.05 -1.66
CA PRO A 74 19.58 4.81 -2.69
C PRO A 74 19.03 3.96 -3.85
N GLY A 75 19.81 2.98 -4.32
CA GLY A 75 19.39 2.09 -5.42
C GLY A 75 18.17 1.22 -5.10
N ALA A 76 17.95 0.88 -3.84
CA ALA A 76 16.79 0.10 -3.40
C ALA A 76 15.66 0.99 -2.84
N ALA A 77 16.00 2.13 -2.24
CA ALA A 77 15.07 2.92 -1.46
C ALA A 77 14.41 4.08 -2.20
N LEU A 78 14.96 4.54 -3.34
CA LEU A 78 14.45 5.74 -4.01
C LEU A 78 12.96 5.63 -4.39
N VAL A 79 12.59 4.57 -5.10
CA VAL A 79 11.20 4.38 -5.55
C VAL A 79 10.26 4.10 -4.36
N PRO A 80 10.56 3.14 -3.46
CA PRO A 80 9.68 2.89 -2.32
C PRO A 80 9.55 4.09 -1.38
N ALA A 81 10.65 4.77 -1.01
CA ALA A 81 10.59 5.90 -0.09
C ALA A 81 9.81 7.08 -0.70
N SER A 82 9.93 7.31 -2.02
CA SER A 82 9.11 8.30 -2.72
C SER A 82 7.62 7.98 -2.60
N TRP A 83 7.24 6.72 -2.85
CA TRP A 83 5.85 6.29 -2.75
C TRP A 83 5.31 6.33 -1.32
N ILE A 84 6.10 5.86 -0.33
CA ILE A 84 5.75 5.89 1.10
C ILE A 84 5.45 7.33 1.52
N LEU A 85 6.37 8.27 1.25
CA LEU A 85 6.20 9.67 1.64
C LEU A 85 5.00 10.33 0.94
N ALA A 86 4.83 10.08 -0.36
CA ALA A 86 3.70 10.61 -1.11
C ALA A 86 2.35 10.07 -0.61
N MET A 87 2.27 8.77 -0.27
CA MET A 87 1.05 8.14 0.25
C MET A 87 0.70 8.68 1.65
N LEU A 88 1.68 8.82 2.54
CA LEU A 88 1.45 9.40 3.86
C LEU A 88 1.00 10.87 3.77
N ALA A 89 1.57 11.64 2.83
CA ALA A 89 1.18 13.02 2.57
C ALA A 89 -0.22 13.14 1.97
N SER A 90 -0.60 12.24 1.04
CA SER A 90 -1.95 12.24 0.45
C SER A 90 -3.03 11.91 1.49
N ARG A 91 -2.67 11.16 2.54
CA ARG A 91 -3.51 10.90 3.72
C ARG A 91 -3.47 12.00 4.77
N GLN A 92 -2.68 13.06 4.57
CA GLN A 92 -2.48 14.16 5.53
C GLN A 92 -1.91 13.69 6.87
N TRP A 93 -1.17 12.56 6.87
CA TRP A 93 -0.46 12.08 8.07
C TRP A 93 0.89 12.75 8.24
N ILE A 94 1.47 13.23 7.14
CA ILE A 94 2.64 14.11 7.12
C ILE A 94 2.37 15.28 6.18
N ASP A 95 3.11 16.37 6.36
CA ASP A 95 3.05 17.53 5.49
C ASP A 95 3.94 17.33 4.26
N SER A 96 3.50 17.86 3.12
CA SER A 96 4.32 17.99 1.92
C SER A 96 4.26 19.41 1.38
N ARG A 97 5.40 19.95 0.93
CA ARG A 97 5.51 21.28 0.33
C ARG A 97 6.40 21.23 -0.90
N VAL A 98 5.97 21.89 -1.97
CA VAL A 98 6.80 22.06 -3.17
C VAL A 98 7.74 23.26 -2.96
N GLY A 99 9.03 23.03 -3.17
CA GLY A 99 10.08 24.02 -3.15
C GLY A 99 10.10 24.89 -4.41
N PRO A 100 10.91 25.96 -4.41
CA PRO A 100 10.98 26.91 -5.53
C PRO A 100 11.52 26.29 -6.82
N LEU A 101 12.28 25.18 -6.75
CA LEU A 101 12.84 24.49 -7.92
C LEU A 101 12.05 23.22 -8.27
N GLY A 102 10.87 23.02 -7.68
CA GLY A 102 9.97 21.89 -7.95
C GLY A 102 10.21 20.65 -7.10
N GLU A 103 11.21 20.66 -6.21
CA GLU A 103 11.49 19.58 -5.27
C GLU A 103 10.40 19.47 -4.20
N VAL A 104 10.02 18.25 -3.82
CA VAL A 104 9.02 18.03 -2.76
C VAL A 104 9.73 17.79 -1.43
N TYR A 105 9.39 18.61 -0.46
CA TYR A 105 9.79 18.50 0.93
C TYR A 105 8.70 17.84 1.75
N TYR A 106 9.10 16.93 2.64
CA TYR A 106 8.23 16.25 3.58
C TYR A 106 8.60 16.61 5.01
N ARG A 107 7.59 16.70 5.88
CA ARG A 107 7.79 16.94 7.30
C ARG A 107 6.70 16.27 8.14
N THR A 108 7.09 15.66 9.24
CA THR A 108 6.20 15.19 10.29
C THR A 108 6.06 16.30 11.33
N GLY A 109 4.99 17.09 11.23
CA GLY A 109 4.70 18.21 12.14
C GLY A 109 3.84 17.84 13.36
N GLN A 110 3.04 16.78 13.26
CA GLN A 110 2.10 16.32 14.29
C GLN A 110 2.45 14.91 14.79
N SER A 111 1.86 14.50 15.92
CA SER A 111 1.93 13.10 16.35
C SER A 111 1.24 12.23 15.29
N LEU A 112 1.94 11.23 14.79
CA LEU A 112 1.36 10.27 13.86
C LEU A 112 0.18 9.54 14.53
N PRO A 113 -0.85 9.15 13.74
CA PRO A 113 -1.94 8.36 14.28
C PRO A 113 -1.42 6.98 14.70
N ILE A 114 -1.93 6.47 15.82
CA ILE A 114 -1.67 5.08 16.25
C ILE A 114 -2.74 4.23 15.58
N LEU A 115 -2.35 3.47 14.57
CA LEU A 115 -3.27 2.64 13.77
C LEU A 115 -2.74 1.22 13.71
N ASP A 116 -3.55 0.25 14.13
CA ASP A 116 -3.21 -1.17 13.99
C ASP A 116 -3.77 -1.72 12.68
N ALA A 117 -2.91 -2.31 11.85
CA ALA A 117 -3.34 -2.96 10.61
C ALA A 117 -4.18 -4.23 10.90
N GLN A 118 -4.00 -4.88 12.05
CA GLN A 118 -4.75 -6.09 12.41
C GLN A 118 -6.25 -5.84 12.55
N GLU A 119 -6.65 -4.65 13.04
CA GLU A 119 -8.08 -4.26 13.09
C GLU A 119 -8.75 -4.38 11.73
N ILE A 120 -8.07 -3.95 10.67
CA ILE A 120 -8.61 -4.00 9.31
C ILE A 120 -8.59 -5.43 8.77
N LEU A 121 -7.57 -6.22 9.11
CA LEU A 121 -7.51 -7.63 8.75
C LEU A 121 -8.66 -8.44 9.39
N GLU A 122 -9.03 -8.13 10.63
CA GLU A 122 -10.16 -8.73 11.32
C GLU A 122 -11.49 -8.32 10.69
N CYS A 123 -11.68 -7.04 10.36
CA CYS A 123 -12.83 -6.56 9.60
C CYS A 123 -12.96 -7.28 8.25
N GLN A 124 -11.86 -7.40 7.49
CA GLN A 124 -11.87 -8.14 6.22
C GLN A 124 -12.22 -9.61 6.43
N ARG A 125 -11.66 -10.26 7.45
CA ARG A 125 -11.93 -11.68 7.73
C ARG A 125 -13.41 -11.93 8.02
N ALA A 126 -14.06 -11.01 8.73
CA ALA A 126 -15.50 -11.07 9.00
C ALA A 126 -16.35 -10.75 7.76
N HIS A 127 -15.87 -9.86 6.88
CA HIS A 127 -16.56 -9.44 5.67
C HIS A 127 -16.47 -10.46 4.53
N ASP A 128 -15.25 -10.78 4.08
CA ASP A 128 -15.00 -11.79 3.04
C ASP A 128 -13.61 -12.44 3.22
N PRO A 129 -13.52 -13.66 3.78
CA PRO A 129 -12.25 -14.33 4.00
C PRO A 129 -11.54 -14.74 2.70
N ARG A 130 -12.22 -14.74 1.55
CA ARG A 130 -11.63 -15.11 0.26
C ARG A 130 -10.61 -14.08 -0.23
N CYS A 131 -10.71 -12.83 0.22
CA CYS A 131 -9.79 -11.75 -0.12
C CYS A 131 -8.50 -11.74 0.71
N LEU A 132 -8.40 -12.57 1.77
CA LEU A 132 -7.24 -12.63 2.67
C LEU A 132 -5.89 -12.89 1.98
N PRO A 133 -5.78 -13.65 0.87
CA PRO A 133 -4.50 -13.80 0.16
C PRO A 133 -3.86 -12.47 -0.26
N SER A 134 -4.63 -11.45 -0.64
CA SER A 134 -4.08 -10.13 -0.95
C SER A 134 -3.46 -9.45 0.27
N PHE A 135 -4.08 -9.61 1.43
CA PHE A 135 -3.58 -9.08 2.70
C PHE A 135 -2.32 -9.83 3.15
N GLU A 136 -2.25 -11.15 2.94
CA GLU A 136 -1.05 -11.96 3.19
C GLU A 136 0.16 -11.43 2.40
N ILE A 137 -0.02 -11.11 1.10
CA ILE A 137 1.05 -10.54 0.25
C ILE A 137 1.47 -9.15 0.73
N ALA A 138 0.52 -8.27 1.06
CA ALA A 138 0.84 -6.94 1.56
C ALA A 138 1.61 -6.99 2.89
N ALA A 139 1.20 -7.89 3.81
CA ALA A 139 1.89 -8.10 5.08
C ALA A 139 3.31 -8.64 4.88
N LEU A 140 3.48 -9.61 3.97
CA LEU A 140 4.79 -10.16 3.60
C LEU A 140 5.71 -9.05 3.07
N ALA A 141 5.23 -8.24 2.13
CA ALA A 141 6.00 -7.12 1.59
C ALA A 141 6.39 -6.12 2.70
N ALA A 142 5.43 -5.72 3.53
CA ALA A 142 5.66 -4.81 4.67
C ALA A 142 6.75 -5.31 5.62
N ALA A 143 6.75 -6.60 5.96
CA ALA A 143 7.74 -7.21 6.84
C ALA A 143 9.16 -7.15 6.24
N HIS A 144 9.30 -7.24 4.91
CA HIS A 144 10.59 -7.24 4.24
C HIS A 144 11.12 -5.86 3.86
N TYR A 145 10.25 -4.84 3.73
CA TYR A 145 10.68 -3.49 3.34
C TYR A 145 11.88 -2.97 4.15
N PRO A 146 11.94 -3.08 5.49
CA PRO A 146 13.09 -2.60 6.24
C PRO A 146 14.43 -3.22 5.81
N ALA A 147 14.46 -4.50 5.43
CA ALA A 147 15.68 -5.15 4.94
C ALA A 147 15.99 -4.76 3.50
N VAL A 148 14.97 -4.69 2.63
CA VAL A 148 15.09 -4.28 1.23
C VAL A 148 15.62 -2.85 1.12
N LEU A 149 15.08 -1.91 1.89
CA LEU A 149 15.47 -0.50 1.85
C LEU A 149 16.91 -0.27 2.34
N ARG A 150 17.44 -1.18 3.17
CA ARG A 150 18.84 -1.18 3.61
C ARG A 150 19.77 -1.98 2.68
N GLY A 151 19.25 -2.51 1.57
CA GLY A 151 20.03 -3.32 0.64
C GLY A 151 20.48 -4.67 1.20
N GLN A 152 19.83 -5.16 2.27
CA GLN A 152 20.18 -6.43 2.92
C GLN A 152 19.61 -7.64 2.19
N THR A 153 18.52 -7.43 1.43
CA THR A 153 17.90 -8.41 0.53
C THR A 153 17.32 -7.69 -0.68
N SER A 154 17.08 -8.41 -1.78
CA SER A 154 16.35 -7.85 -2.93
C SER A 154 14.85 -8.01 -2.72
N GLY A 155 14.05 -7.17 -3.40
CA GLY A 155 12.59 -7.34 -3.42
C GLY A 155 12.17 -8.68 -4.02
N GLU A 156 12.92 -9.16 -5.01
CA GLU A 156 12.71 -10.48 -5.62
C GLU A 156 12.92 -11.60 -4.59
N GLN A 157 14.04 -11.59 -3.87
CA GLN A 157 14.33 -12.62 -2.86
C GLN A 157 13.33 -12.57 -1.70
N ALA A 158 12.88 -11.36 -1.33
CA ALA A 158 11.89 -11.15 -0.29
C ALA A 158 10.51 -11.72 -0.66
N LEU A 159 10.07 -11.54 -1.90
CA LEU A 159 8.71 -11.93 -2.32
C LEU A 159 8.64 -13.29 -3.01
N PHE A 160 9.70 -13.71 -3.70
CA PHE A 160 9.72 -14.93 -4.52
C PHE A 160 10.74 -15.96 -4.04
N GLY A 161 11.38 -15.72 -2.89
CA GLY A 161 12.19 -16.73 -2.22
C GLY A 161 11.37 -17.95 -1.75
N PRO A 162 12.03 -18.98 -1.18
CA PRO A 162 11.38 -20.23 -0.77
C PRO A 162 10.14 -20.05 0.12
N GLU A 163 10.16 -19.03 0.99
CA GLU A 163 9.06 -18.72 1.91
C GLU A 163 8.00 -17.80 1.27
N GLY A 164 8.37 -17.01 0.26
CA GLY A 164 7.51 -16.00 -0.37
C GLY A 164 6.64 -16.55 -1.50
N ILE A 165 7.06 -17.62 -2.17
CA ILE A 165 6.36 -18.15 -3.36
C ILE A 165 4.98 -18.75 -3.05
N ILE A 166 4.79 -19.32 -1.86
CA ILE A 166 3.53 -20.00 -1.48
C ILE A 166 2.35 -19.03 -1.38
N PRO A 167 2.48 -17.87 -0.69
CA PRO A 167 1.46 -16.82 -0.71
C PRO A 167 0.99 -16.40 -2.11
N TRP A 168 1.90 -16.35 -3.10
CA TRP A 168 1.55 -15.97 -4.47
C TRP A 168 0.59 -16.94 -5.14
N VAL A 169 0.70 -18.24 -4.85
CA VAL A 169 -0.22 -19.26 -5.39
C VAL A 169 -1.66 -18.98 -4.95
N LYS A 170 -1.86 -18.60 -3.67
CA LYS A 170 -3.19 -18.23 -3.17
C LYS A 170 -3.65 -16.90 -3.74
N TYR A 171 -2.74 -15.92 -3.85
CA TYR A 171 -3.04 -14.60 -4.38
C TYR A 171 -3.56 -14.66 -5.83
N PHE A 172 -2.91 -15.46 -6.67
CA PHE A 172 -3.26 -15.61 -8.09
C PHE A 172 -4.47 -16.52 -8.34
N SER A 173 -5.00 -17.18 -7.31
CA SER A 173 -6.21 -17.99 -7.44
C SER A 173 -7.40 -17.16 -7.90
N TYR A 174 -8.24 -17.73 -8.77
CA TYR A 174 -9.54 -17.14 -9.11
C TYR A 174 -10.46 -17.02 -7.88
N ASP A 175 -10.21 -17.83 -6.85
CA ASP A 175 -10.93 -17.75 -5.58
C ASP A 175 -10.58 -16.50 -4.77
N ASN A 176 -9.57 -15.71 -5.16
CA ASN A 176 -9.27 -14.40 -4.57
C ASN A 176 -10.00 -13.30 -5.36
N PRO A 177 -11.13 -12.74 -4.86
CA PRO A 177 -11.94 -11.78 -5.61
C PRO A 177 -11.16 -10.50 -5.98
N LEU A 178 -10.21 -10.08 -5.14
CA LEU A 178 -9.36 -8.91 -5.39
C LEU A 178 -8.43 -9.09 -6.60
N TYR A 179 -8.12 -10.34 -6.97
CA TYR A 179 -7.30 -10.65 -8.14
C TYR A 179 -8.09 -11.21 -9.32
N ALA A 180 -9.28 -11.78 -9.08
CA ALA A 180 -10.13 -12.38 -10.10
C ALA A 180 -10.42 -11.43 -11.28
N ILE A 181 -10.55 -10.12 -11.03
CA ILE A 181 -10.71 -9.10 -12.09
C ILE A 181 -9.53 -9.12 -13.06
N SER A 182 -8.30 -9.22 -12.56
CA SER A 182 -7.11 -9.30 -13.41
C SER A 182 -7.10 -10.55 -14.26
N ASN A 183 -7.59 -11.68 -13.74
CA ASN A 183 -7.75 -12.91 -14.51
C ASN A 183 -8.79 -12.75 -15.63
N THR A 184 -9.94 -12.16 -15.33
CA THR A 184 -10.98 -11.89 -16.33
C THR A 184 -10.48 -10.92 -17.42
N MET A 185 -9.80 -9.85 -17.02
CA MET A 185 -9.17 -8.91 -17.96
C MET A 185 -8.15 -9.60 -18.86
N GLY A 186 -7.28 -10.44 -18.30
CA GLY A 186 -6.28 -11.19 -19.06
C GLY A 186 -6.88 -12.24 -20.00
N ALA A 187 -8.10 -12.71 -19.73
CA ALA A 187 -8.80 -13.64 -20.61
C ALA A 187 -9.54 -12.97 -21.77
N ILE A 188 -9.86 -11.67 -21.65
CA ILE A 188 -10.60 -10.89 -22.66
C ILE A 188 -9.65 -10.10 -23.59
N ALA A 189 -8.44 -9.78 -23.14
CA ALA A 189 -7.40 -9.07 -23.90
C ALA A 189 -6.72 -9.96 -24.96
#